data_AF-A0A8B2NUD3-F1
#
_entry.id   AF-A0A8B2NUD3-F1
#
_cell.length_a   1.000
_cell.length_b   1.000
_cell.length_c   1.000
_cell.angle_alpha   90.00
_cell.angle_beta   90.00
_cell.angle_gamma   90.00
#
_symmetry.space_group_name_H-M   'P 1'
#
loop_
_entity.id
_entity.type
_entity.pdbx_description
1 polymer ?
#
loop_
_entity_poly.entity_id
_entity_poly.type
_entity_poly.pdbx_seq_one_letter_code
_entity_poly.pdbx_strand_id
1 'polypeptide(L)'
;MLIVRRISRGVADHFPIRVSEWVMVHPTFWMGVALMAQPDIFDSSPSFAELARWADERVWSSIAILCAFIRFTALMVNGTFRGFTKSPHLRAFASFVGVAFWSQVTLGFAIAAGAGEGAWTAVAVHSTLLLLELVNVHRSFSDIGKSAR
;
A
#
# COMPACT_ATOMS: atom_id res chain seq x y z
N MET A 1 27.59 9.67 -11.60
CA MET A 1 26.38 10.19 -10.92
C MET A 1 25.23 10.58 -11.89
N LEU A 2 25.16 10.00 -13.10
CA LEU A 2 24.11 10.30 -14.08
C LEU A 2 22.76 9.62 -13.75
N ILE A 3 22.80 8.39 -13.25
CA ILE A 3 21.61 7.59 -12.93
C ILE A 3 20.84 8.17 -11.74
N VAL A 4 21.52 8.48 -10.63
CA VAL A 4 20.89 9.06 -9.43
C VAL A 4 20.23 10.42 -9.73
N ARG A 5 20.91 11.29 -10.49
CA ARG A 5 20.32 12.57 -10.94
C ARG A 5 19.12 12.39 -11.87
N ARG A 6 19.12 11.35 -12.71
CA ARG A 6 18.00 11.04 -13.61
C ARG A 6 16.80 10.53 -12.82
N ILE A 7 17.04 9.67 -11.83
CA ILE A 7 16.03 9.20 -10.89
C ILE A 7 15.43 10.39 -10.13
N SER A 8 16.27 11.26 -9.54
CA SER A 8 15.78 12.35 -8.70
C SER A 8 14.91 13.34 -9.46
N ARG A 9 15.28 13.70 -10.70
CA ARG A 9 14.44 14.57 -11.55
C ARG A 9 13.15 13.88 -11.94
N GLY A 10 13.24 12.62 -12.36
CA GLY A 10 12.09 11.82 -12.72
C GLY A 10 11.04 11.71 -11.63
N VAL A 11 11.48 11.50 -10.39
CA VAL A 11 10.62 11.51 -9.20
C VAL A 11 10.04 12.90 -8.98
N ALA A 12 10.86 13.96 -8.98
CA ALA A 12 10.40 15.33 -8.76
C ALA A 12 9.32 15.78 -9.76
N ASP A 13 9.49 15.45 -11.05
CA ASP A 13 8.57 15.84 -12.12
C ASP A 13 7.18 15.17 -11.97
N HIS A 14 7.13 13.93 -11.45
CA HIS A 14 5.89 13.17 -11.33
C HIS A 14 5.32 13.13 -9.90
N PHE A 15 6.08 13.63 -8.92
CA PHE A 15 5.69 13.61 -7.51
C PHE A 15 4.32 14.27 -7.27
N PRO A 16 4.00 15.48 -7.79
CA PRO A 16 2.73 16.15 -7.51
C PRO A 16 1.50 15.36 -7.98
N ILE A 17 1.64 14.62 -9.07
CA ILE A 17 0.55 13.83 -9.66
C ILE A 17 0.35 12.52 -8.88
N ARG A 18 1.40 12.02 -8.23
CA ARG A 18 1.46 10.69 -7.60
C ARG A 18 1.72 10.72 -6.10
N VAL A 19 1.46 11.86 -5.44
CA VAL A 19 1.68 12.04 -3.99
C VAL A 19 1.01 10.92 -3.20
N SER A 20 -0.21 10.54 -3.55
CA SER A 20 -0.95 9.47 -2.87
C SER A 20 -0.28 8.10 -2.98
N GLU A 21 0.32 7.77 -4.12
CA GLU A 21 1.08 6.52 -4.28
C GLU A 21 2.36 6.54 -3.44
N TRP A 22 3.07 7.67 -3.40
CA TRP A 22 4.25 7.86 -2.55
C TRP A 22 3.92 7.78 -1.06
N VAL A 23 2.87 8.48 -0.64
CA VAL A 23 2.38 8.45 0.74
C VAL A 23 2.05 7.03 1.14
N MET A 24 1.39 6.25 0.28
CA MET A 24 1.01 4.87 0.57
C MET A 24 2.19 3.88 0.62
N VAL A 25 3.41 4.25 0.23
CA VAL A 25 4.59 3.41 0.51
C VAL A 25 4.84 3.34 2.02
N HIS A 26 4.73 4.49 2.70
CA HIS A 26 5.10 4.62 4.10
C HIS A 26 4.26 3.75 5.06
N PRO A 27 2.92 3.87 5.12
CA PRO A 27 2.13 3.09 6.07
C PRO A 27 2.13 1.60 5.70
N THR A 28 2.19 1.24 4.41
CA THR A 28 2.26 -0.17 4.01
C THR A 28 3.57 -0.81 4.42
N PHE A 29 4.71 -0.14 4.20
CA PHE A 29 6.01 -0.62 4.66
C PHE A 29 6.05 -0.76 6.20
N TRP A 30 5.65 0.30 6.91
CA TRP A 30 5.72 0.29 8.38
C TRP A 30 4.73 -0.66 9.03
N MET A 31 3.55 -0.88 8.44
CA MET A 31 2.65 -1.94 8.90
C MET A 31 3.32 -3.31 8.77
N GLY A 32 3.96 -3.58 7.62
CA GLY A 32 4.70 -4.82 7.43
C GLY A 32 5.84 -4.99 8.44
N VAL A 33 6.61 -3.94 8.71
CA VAL A 33 7.67 -3.95 9.73
C VAL A 33 7.09 -4.16 11.13
N ALA A 34 5.98 -3.49 11.46
CA ALA A 34 5.34 -3.61 12.77
C ALA A 34 4.85 -5.04 13.05
N LEU A 35 4.25 -5.70 12.05
CA LEU A 35 3.83 -7.11 12.13
C LEU A 35 5.03 -8.05 12.23
N MET A 36 6.14 -7.74 11.56
CA MET A 36 7.36 -8.54 11.67
C MET A 36 8.03 -8.40 13.05
N ALA A 37 8.01 -7.20 13.62
CA ALA A 37 8.63 -6.88 14.90
C ALA A 37 7.81 -7.37 16.11
N GLN A 38 6.51 -7.62 15.92
CA GLN A 38 5.58 -8.07 16.96
C GLN A 38 4.89 -9.35 16.48
N PRO A 39 5.58 -10.50 16.53
CA PRO A 39 5.09 -11.77 15.97
C PRO A 39 3.92 -12.40 16.75
N ASP A 40 3.53 -11.81 17.89
CA ASP A 40 2.44 -12.21 18.78
C ASP A 40 1.33 -11.14 18.86
N ILE A 41 1.33 -10.18 17.91
CA ILE A 41 0.36 -9.07 17.93
C ILE A 41 -1.07 -9.56 17.67
N PHE A 42 -1.27 -10.68 16.97
CA PHE A 42 -2.62 -11.19 16.74
C PHE A 42 -3.19 -11.87 17.99
N ASP A 43 -2.33 -12.44 18.83
CA ASP A 43 -2.73 -13.04 20.11
C ASP A 43 -2.93 -11.99 21.22
N SER A 44 -2.13 -10.91 21.19
CA SER A 44 -2.11 -9.89 22.25
C SER A 44 -3.06 -8.72 22.03
N SER A 45 -3.58 -8.53 20.81
CA SER A 45 -4.49 -7.43 20.47
C SER A 45 -5.75 -7.94 19.77
N PRO A 46 -6.95 -7.80 20.38
CA PRO A 46 -8.21 -8.23 19.78
C PRO A 46 -8.48 -7.61 18.40
N SER A 47 -8.04 -6.37 18.20
CA SER A 47 -8.19 -5.68 16.90
C SER A 47 -7.40 -6.34 15.76
N PHE A 48 -6.30 -7.01 16.08
CA PHE A 48 -5.48 -7.75 15.13
C PHE A 48 -5.84 -9.25 15.11
N ALA A 49 -6.44 -9.78 16.17
CA ALA A 49 -6.89 -11.18 16.24
C ALA A 49 -7.82 -11.58 15.08
N GLU A 50 -8.70 -10.67 14.64
CA GLU A 50 -9.57 -10.96 13.48
C GLU A 50 -8.75 -11.22 12.21
N LEU A 51 -7.57 -10.60 12.04
CA LEU A 51 -6.71 -10.82 10.87
C LEU A 51 -6.12 -12.25 10.83
N ALA A 52 -5.97 -12.88 12.00
CA ALA A 52 -5.48 -14.25 12.14
C ALA A 52 -6.39 -15.29 11.46
N ARG A 53 -7.66 -14.94 11.21
CA ARG A 53 -8.63 -15.81 10.55
C ARG A 53 -8.28 -16.11 9.09
N TRP A 54 -7.51 -15.24 8.46
CA TRP A 54 -7.11 -15.38 7.05
C TRP A 54 -5.65 -15.83 6.90
N ALA A 55 -4.74 -15.29 7.71
CA ALA A 55 -3.33 -15.65 7.69
C ALA A 55 -2.63 -15.18 8.98
N ASP A 56 -1.44 -15.71 9.25
CA ASP A 56 -0.60 -15.27 10.38
C ASP A 56 0.11 -13.93 10.11
N GLU A 57 0.73 -13.38 11.16
CA GLU A 57 1.48 -12.12 11.15
C GLU A 57 2.58 -12.11 10.07
N ARG A 58 3.25 -13.25 9.86
CA ARG A 58 4.38 -13.36 8.94
C ARG A 58 3.92 -13.24 7.51
N VAL A 59 2.79 -13.88 7.16
CA VAL A 59 2.19 -13.78 5.84
C VAL A 59 1.71 -12.36 5.58
N TRP A 60 0.98 -11.75 6.51
CA TRP A 60 0.52 -10.36 6.37
C TRP A 60 1.68 -9.36 6.26
N SER A 61 2.71 -9.53 7.09
CA SER A 61 3.94 -8.75 7.02
C SER A 61 4.60 -8.86 5.65
N SER A 62 4.76 -10.09 5.15
CA SER A 62 5.39 -10.36 3.86
C SER A 62 4.61 -9.72 2.71
N ILE A 63 3.28 -9.82 2.73
CA ILE A 63 2.40 -9.18 1.74
C ILE A 63 2.61 -7.66 1.76
N ALA A 64 2.58 -7.04 2.95
CA ALA A 64 2.73 -5.61 3.09
C ALA A 64 4.12 -5.12 2.61
N ILE A 65 5.20 -5.77 3.05
CA ILE A 65 6.57 -5.40 2.66
C ILE A 65 6.77 -5.58 1.15
N LEU A 66 6.34 -6.70 0.59
CA LEU A 66 6.45 -6.97 -0.85
C LEU A 66 5.65 -5.95 -1.66
N CYS A 67 4.43 -5.62 -1.23
CA CYS A 67 3.59 -4.61 -1.87
C CYS A 67 4.26 -3.23 -1.85
N ALA A 68 4.77 -2.79 -0.69
CA ALA A 68 5.50 -1.53 -0.56
C ALA A 68 6.75 -1.49 -1.44
N PHE A 69 7.50 -2.59 -1.52
CA PHE A 69 8.70 -2.71 -2.33
C PHE A 69 8.41 -2.63 -3.84
N ILE A 70 7.40 -3.37 -4.32
CA ILE A 70 6.96 -3.34 -5.72
C ILE A 70 6.51 -1.93 -6.09
N ARG A 71 5.69 -1.30 -5.25
CA ARG A 71 5.23 0.09 -5.45
C ARG A 71 6.38 1.08 -5.53
N PHE A 72 7.27 1.05 -4.54
CA PHE A 72 8.42 1.94 -4.49
C PHE A 72 9.29 1.79 -5.74
N THR A 73 9.59 0.54 -6.13
CA THR A 73 10.35 0.25 -7.34
C THR A 73 9.63 0.77 -8.59
N ALA A 74 8.32 0.56 -8.71
CA ALA A 74 7.54 1.03 -9.84
C ALA A 74 7.53 2.56 -9.95
N LEU A 75 7.44 3.28 -8.83
CA LEU A 75 7.50 4.74 -8.77
C LEU A 75 8.88 5.28 -9.17
N MET A 76 9.94 4.65 -8.68
CA MET A 76 11.33 4.99 -9.01
C MET A 76 11.64 4.75 -10.50
N VAL A 77 11.19 3.62 -11.06
CA VAL A 77 11.40 3.29 -12.48
C VAL A 77 10.59 4.20 -13.39
N ASN A 78 9.33 4.52 -13.05
CA ASN A 78 8.46 5.38 -13.88
C ASN A 78 9.06 6.77 -14.07
N GLY A 79 9.61 7.37 -13.00
CA GLY A 79 10.26 8.67 -13.10
C GLY A 79 11.50 8.65 -14.00
N THR A 80 12.24 7.53 -14.02
CA THR A 80 13.60 7.47 -14.55
C THR A 80 13.68 7.06 -16.01
N PHE A 81 12.84 6.11 -16.43
CA PHE A 81 12.93 5.44 -17.73
C PHE A 81 11.66 5.65 -18.56
N ARG A 82 11.67 6.70 -19.40
CA ARG A 82 10.58 7.00 -20.36
C ARG A 82 10.22 5.83 -21.30
N GLY A 83 11.09 4.82 -21.45
CA GLY A 83 10.84 3.63 -22.27
C GLY A 83 10.14 2.47 -21.55
N PHE A 84 9.89 2.55 -20.23
CA PHE A 84 9.27 1.44 -19.49
C PHE A 84 7.74 1.58 -19.47
N THR A 85 7.09 1.06 -20.50
CA THR A 85 5.63 1.11 -20.71
C THR A 85 4.82 0.31 -19.68
N LYS A 86 5.46 -0.60 -18.92
CA LYS A 86 4.78 -1.47 -17.95
C LYS A 86 4.59 -0.85 -16.56
N SER A 87 5.17 0.31 -16.27
CA SER A 87 5.07 0.89 -14.93
C SER A 87 3.63 1.19 -14.47
N PRO A 88 2.71 1.71 -15.33
CA PRO A 88 1.32 1.87 -14.95
C PRO A 88 0.66 0.56 -14.47
N HIS A 89 0.99 -0.58 -15.09
CA HIS A 89 0.47 -1.89 -14.69
C HIS A 89 1.02 -2.34 -13.33
N LEU A 90 2.31 -2.12 -13.05
CA LEU A 90 2.89 -2.44 -11.74
C LEU A 90 2.30 -1.57 -10.63
N ARG A 91 2.04 -0.28 -10.90
CA ARG A 91 1.38 0.63 -9.96
C ARG A 91 -0.07 0.23 -9.70
N ALA A 92 -0.80 -0.14 -10.77
CA ALA A 92 -2.16 -0.66 -10.65
C ALA A 92 -2.21 -1.95 -9.84
N PHE A 93 -1.30 -2.90 -10.11
CA PHE A 93 -1.19 -4.15 -9.39
C PHE A 93 -0.88 -3.92 -7.90
N ALA A 94 0.14 -3.10 -7.58
CA ALA A 94 0.48 -2.79 -6.20
C ALA A 94 -0.68 -2.10 -5.46
N SER A 95 -1.38 -1.17 -6.11
CA SER A 95 -2.56 -0.51 -5.53
C SER A 95 -3.73 -1.48 -5.33
N PHE A 96 -3.94 -2.41 -6.25
CA PHE A 96 -4.96 -3.45 -6.11
C PHE A 96 -4.66 -4.39 -4.93
N VAL A 97 -3.41 -4.84 -4.79
CA VAL A 97 -2.97 -5.61 -3.61
C VAL A 97 -3.12 -4.77 -2.33
N GLY A 98 -2.80 -3.47 -2.39
CA GLY A 98 -3.04 -2.53 -1.28
C GLY A 98 -4.51 -2.44 -0.89
N VAL A 99 -5.44 -2.35 -1.84
CA VAL A 99 -6.89 -2.38 -1.57
C VAL A 99 -7.27 -3.67 -0.85
N ALA A 100 -6.82 -4.82 -1.34
CA ALA A 100 -7.09 -6.10 -0.69
C ALA A 100 -6.54 -6.12 0.75
N PHE A 101 -5.29 -5.71 0.95
CA PHE A 101 -4.65 -5.66 2.26
C PHE A 101 -5.40 -4.73 3.23
N TRP A 102 -5.58 -3.45 2.87
CA TRP A 102 -6.19 -2.47 3.76
C TRP A 102 -7.69 -2.71 3.96
N SER A 103 -8.38 -3.36 3.04
CA SER A 103 -9.77 -3.78 3.26
C SER A 103 -9.89 -4.82 4.37
N GLN A 104 -9.00 -5.82 4.39
CA GLN A 104 -8.97 -6.83 5.45
C GLN A 104 -8.56 -6.22 6.80
N VAL A 105 -7.55 -5.35 6.81
CA VAL A 105 -7.18 -4.61 8.03
C VAL A 105 -8.34 -3.76 8.54
N THR A 106 -8.97 -2.96 7.67
CA THR A 106 -10.12 -2.13 8.06
C THR A 106 -11.28 -2.97 8.59
N LEU A 107 -11.57 -4.10 7.95
CA LEU A 107 -12.64 -5.00 8.34
C LEU A 107 -12.38 -5.64 9.70
N GLY A 108 -11.17 -6.17 9.94
CA GLY A 108 -10.80 -6.76 11.23
C GLY A 108 -10.94 -5.77 12.38
N PHE A 109 -10.43 -4.55 12.19
CA PHE A 109 -10.58 -3.47 13.17
C PHE A 109 -12.05 -3.03 13.36
N ALA A 110 -12.87 -3.02 12.30
CA ALA A 110 -14.28 -2.66 12.39
C ALA A 110 -15.10 -3.71 13.15
N ILE A 111 -14.82 -5.00 12.95
CA ILE A 111 -15.44 -6.10 13.69
C ILE A 111 -15.09 -5.99 15.18
N ALA A 112 -13.81 -5.86 15.51
CA ALA A 112 -13.36 -5.71 16.90
C ALA A 112 -13.95 -4.46 17.57
N ALA A 113 -14.00 -3.32 16.87
CA ALA A 113 -14.61 -2.10 17.39
C ALA A 113 -16.12 -2.25 17.60
N GLY A 114 -16.83 -2.95 16.71
CA GLY A 114 -18.25 -3.28 16.87
C GLY A 114 -18.55 -4.20 18.06
N ALA A 115 -17.59 -5.07 18.41
CA ALA A 115 -17.65 -5.94 19.59
C ALA A 115 -17.21 -5.25 20.90
N GLY A 116 -16.72 -4.00 20.84
CA GLY A 116 -16.23 -3.25 21.99
C GLY A 116 -14.78 -3.54 22.40
N GLU A 117 -14.05 -4.30 21.60
CA GLU A 117 -12.67 -4.75 21.88
C GLU A 117 -11.62 -4.01 21.01
N GLY A 118 -12.07 -3.06 20.18
CA GLY A 118 -11.22 -2.28 19.29
C GLY A 118 -11.56 -0.78 19.29
N ALA A 119 -10.69 0.00 18.65
CA ALA A 119 -10.85 1.45 18.59
C ALA A 119 -11.39 1.90 17.23
N TRP A 120 -12.51 2.65 17.24
CA TRP A 120 -13.07 3.28 16.03
C TRP A 120 -12.09 4.25 15.35
N THR A 121 -11.16 4.83 16.10
CA THR A 121 -10.08 5.67 15.55
C THR A 121 -9.19 4.88 14.59
N ALA A 122 -8.90 3.61 14.91
CA ALA A 122 -8.16 2.75 14.00
C ALA A 122 -8.97 2.46 12.73
N VAL A 123 -10.28 2.20 12.85
CA VAL A 123 -11.15 2.04 11.68
C VAL A 123 -11.10 3.28 10.77
N ALA A 124 -11.17 4.48 11.34
CA ALA A 124 -11.09 5.73 10.59
C ALA A 124 -9.74 5.87 9.84
N VAL A 125 -8.62 5.55 10.50
CA VAL A 125 -7.29 5.62 9.88
C VAL A 125 -7.15 4.59 8.76
N HIS A 126 -7.44 3.31 9.04
CA HIS A 126 -7.24 2.22 8.08
C HIS A 126 -8.19 2.33 6.87
N SER A 127 -9.44 2.74 7.09
CA SER A 127 -10.38 3.01 6.00
C SER A 127 -9.93 4.19 5.13
N THR A 128 -9.30 5.21 5.71
CA THR A 128 -8.71 6.32 4.93
C THR A 128 -7.59 5.81 4.02
N LEU A 129 -6.73 4.91 4.52
CA LEU A 129 -5.68 4.28 3.71
C LEU A 129 -6.27 3.42 2.58
N LEU A 130 -7.34 2.67 2.85
CA LEU A 130 -8.09 1.94 1.84
C LEU A 130 -8.65 2.87 0.75
N LEU A 131 -9.26 4.00 1.13
CA LEU A 131 -9.77 4.99 0.17
C LEU A 131 -8.65 5.57 -0.70
N LEU A 132 -7.48 5.85 -0.12
CA LEU A 132 -6.31 6.29 -0.88
C LEU A 132 -5.86 5.24 -1.91
N GLU A 133 -5.90 3.95 -1.56
CA GLU A 133 -5.59 2.89 -2.52
C GLU A 133 -6.61 2.79 -3.65
N LEU A 134 -7.90 2.95 -3.36
CA LEU A 134 -8.94 2.97 -4.38
C LEU A 134 -8.72 4.13 -5.38
N VAL A 135 -8.33 5.30 -4.87
CA VAL A 135 -7.93 6.44 -5.72
C VAL A 135 -6.70 6.10 -6.56
N ASN A 136 -5.69 5.45 -5.98
CA ASN A 136 -4.47 5.05 -6.70
C ASN A 136 -4.76 4.02 -7.80
N VAL A 137 -5.65 3.06 -7.54
CA VAL A 137 -6.15 2.09 -8.53
C VAL A 137 -6.80 2.84 -9.68
N HIS A 138 -7.77 3.71 -9.41
CA HIS A 138 -8.48 4.48 -10.43
C HIS A 138 -7.52 5.32 -11.29
N ARG A 139 -6.58 6.02 -10.67
CA ARG A 139 -5.55 6.82 -11.37
C ARG A 139 -4.65 5.95 -12.24
N SER A 140 -4.18 4.81 -11.71
CA SER A 140 -3.30 3.90 -12.44
C SER A 140 -3.99 3.29 -13.67
N PHE A 141 -5.26 2.90 -13.54
CA PHE A 141 -6.05 2.41 -14.68
C PHE A 141 -6.35 3.50 -15.72
N SER A 142 -6.59 4.73 -15.27
CA SER A 142 -6.75 5.88 -16.17
C SER A 142 -5.48 6.15 -16.99
N ASP A 143 -4.29 5.99 -16.39
CA ASP A 143 -3.01 6.12 -17.08
C ASP A 143 -2.80 4.99 -18.11
N ILE A 144 -3.20 3.75 -17.79
CA ILE A 144 -3.16 2.62 -18.74
C ILE A 144 -4.05 2.93 -19.95
N GLY A 145 -5.26 3.42 -19.73
CA GLY A 145 -6.20 3.77 -20.81
C GLY A 145 -5.69 4.88 -21.73
N LYS A 146 -4.98 5.88 -21.18
CA LYS A 146 -4.34 6.94 -21.98
C LYS A 146 -3.15 6.45 -22.80
N SER A 147 -2.42 5.45 -22.32
CA SER A 147 -1.27 4.87 -23.03
C SER A 147 -1.68 3.91 -24.16
N ALA A 148 -2.95 3.47 -24.19
CA ALA A 148 -3.49 2.56 -25.22
C ALA A 148 -4.19 3.29 -26.38
N ARG A 149 -4.35 4.62 -26.30
CA ARG A 149 -4.85 5.50 -27.36
C ARG A 149 -3.69 6.19 -28.07
#